data_AF-A0A934KXI7-F1
#
_entry.id   AF-A0A934KXI7-F1
#
_cell.length_a   1.000
_cell.length_b   1.000
_cell.length_c   1.000
_cell.angle_alpha   90.00
_cell.angle_beta   90.00
_cell.angle_gamma   90.00
#
_symmetry.space_group_name_H-M   'P 1'
#
loop_
_entity.id
_entity.type
_entity.pdbx_description
1 polymer ?
#
loop_
_entity_poly.entity_id
_entity_poly.type
_entity_poly.pdbx_seq_one_letter_code
_entity_poly.pdbx_strand_id
1 'polypeptide(L)'
;GWYSIAADFDGFLRWSYNSWTEKPLEDSRFRAWPAGDTYIVYPDNRTSIRFETLREGIQDAEKIRVLRADLTKQNMLDKLDHLNEVVAQFNVTSKPENFEKMLRDAKNQL
;
A
#
# COMPACT_ATOMS: atom_id res chain seq x y z
N GLY A 1 0.05 0.02 2.49
CA GLY A 1 -0.56 1.16 3.18
C GLY A 1 -1.91 0.79 3.74
N TRP A 2 -2.92 0.68 2.88
CA TRP A 2 -4.31 0.37 3.27
C TRP A 2 -4.49 -0.81 4.24
N TYR A 3 -3.89 -1.97 3.98
CA TYR A 3 -3.96 -3.10 4.93
C TYR A 3 -3.30 -2.77 6.28
N SER A 4 -2.09 -2.20 6.27
CA SER A 4 -1.37 -1.81 7.50
C SER A 4 -2.20 -0.88 8.38
N ILE A 5 -2.79 0.19 7.81
CA ILE A 5 -3.58 1.16 8.58
C ILE A 5 -4.94 0.61 9.03
N ALA A 6 -5.51 -0.35 8.28
CA ALA A 6 -6.75 -1.02 8.63
C ALA A 6 -6.58 -2.07 9.73
N ALA A 7 -5.42 -2.73 9.77
CA ALA A 7 -5.04 -3.71 10.78
C ALA A 7 -4.32 -3.11 12.00
N ASP A 8 -4.23 -1.77 12.07
CA ASP A 8 -3.58 -1.03 13.15
C ASP A 8 -2.08 -1.36 13.32
N PHE A 9 -1.38 -1.53 12.20
CA PHE A 9 0.07 -1.69 12.16
C PHE A 9 0.78 -0.37 11.86
N ASP A 10 2.00 -0.22 12.38
CA ASP A 10 2.85 0.95 12.13
C ASP A 10 3.39 1.03 10.69
N GLY A 11 3.35 -0.07 9.93
CA GLY A 11 3.89 -0.06 8.58
C GLY A 11 3.91 -1.42 7.89
N PHE A 12 4.89 -1.57 6.98
CA PHE A 12 5.05 -2.76 6.15
C PHE A 12 6.54 -3.00 5.90
N LEU A 13 6.96 -4.27 5.92
CA LEU A 13 8.32 -4.68 5.62
C LEU A 13 8.34 -5.63 4.42
N ARG A 14 9.23 -5.34 3.46
CA ARG A 14 9.59 -6.24 2.36
C ARG A 14 11.07 -6.55 2.47
N TRP A 15 11.44 -7.83 2.39
CA TRP A 15 12.79 -8.29 2.68
C TRP A 15 13.85 -7.77 1.69
N SER A 16 13.47 -7.43 0.46
CA SER A 16 14.41 -7.13 -0.59
C SER A 16 14.08 -5.83 -1.31
N TYR A 17 15.04 -4.92 -1.30
CA TYR A 17 14.95 -3.65 -2.03
C TYR A 17 15.57 -3.78 -3.42
N ASN A 18 16.83 -4.21 -3.48
CA ASN A 18 17.66 -4.21 -4.69
C ASN A 18 18.65 -5.39 -4.78
N SER A 19 18.27 -6.59 -4.30
CA SER A 19 19.08 -7.81 -4.49
C SER A 19 18.96 -8.31 -5.94
N TRP A 20 19.63 -7.60 -6.86
CA TRP A 20 19.50 -7.78 -8.30
C TRP A 20 20.01 -9.15 -8.79
N THR A 21 19.38 -9.64 -9.86
CA THR A 21 19.84 -10.76 -10.68
C THR A 21 20.98 -10.31 -11.60
N GLU A 22 21.54 -11.21 -12.42
CA GLU A 22 22.64 -10.89 -13.34
C GLU A 22 22.28 -9.77 -14.33
N LYS A 23 21.05 -9.78 -14.86
CA LYS A 23 20.54 -8.79 -15.82
C LYS A 23 19.17 -8.26 -15.40
N PRO A 24 19.08 -7.41 -14.37
CA PRO A 24 17.80 -7.08 -13.71
C PRO A 24 16.84 -6.26 -14.58
N LEU A 25 17.34 -5.60 -15.64
CA LEU A 25 16.53 -4.88 -16.62
C LEU A 25 15.90 -5.79 -17.68
N GLU A 26 16.49 -6.95 -17.94
CA GLU A 26 16.07 -7.89 -18.98
C GLU A 26 15.29 -9.08 -18.38
N ASP A 27 15.76 -9.62 -17.25
CA ASP A 27 15.21 -10.82 -16.63
C ASP A 27 15.20 -10.73 -15.10
N SER A 28 13.99 -10.77 -14.54
CA SER A 28 13.75 -10.72 -13.10
C SER A 28 13.60 -12.09 -12.44
N ARG A 29 13.70 -13.17 -13.23
CA ARG A 29 13.66 -14.53 -12.71
C ARG A 29 14.93 -14.83 -11.93
N PHE A 30 14.77 -15.61 -10.87
CA PHE A 30 15.87 -16.14 -10.07
C PHE A 30 15.69 -17.65 -9.92
N ARG A 31 16.75 -18.36 -9.55
CA ARG A 31 16.71 -19.82 -9.33
C ARG A 31 15.71 -20.26 -8.24
N ALA A 32 15.29 -19.33 -7.40
CA ALA A 32 14.29 -19.51 -6.35
C ALA A 32 13.27 -18.37 -6.40
N TRP A 33 12.03 -18.69 -5.97
CA TRP A 33 10.89 -17.77 -5.84
C TRP A 33 10.33 -17.20 -7.15
N PRO A 34 9.14 -16.58 -7.12
CA PRO A 34 8.58 -15.89 -8.29
C PRO A 34 9.47 -14.74 -8.78
N ALA A 35 9.41 -14.47 -10.08
CA ALA A 35 10.18 -13.41 -10.71
C ALA A 35 9.89 -12.03 -10.07
N GLY A 36 10.95 -11.25 -9.84
CA GLY A 36 10.86 -9.95 -9.19
C GLY A 36 10.72 -10.01 -7.67
N ASP A 37 10.78 -11.19 -7.02
CA ASP A 37 10.78 -11.24 -5.56
C ASP A 37 12.06 -10.63 -4.96
N THR A 38 13.21 -10.73 -5.61
CA THR A 38 14.49 -10.28 -5.04
C THR A 38 14.74 -8.76 -5.13
N TYR A 39 13.90 -8.00 -5.84
CA TYR A 39 14.03 -6.54 -5.91
C TYR A 39 12.74 -5.84 -6.35
N ILE A 40 12.57 -4.61 -5.87
CA ILE A 40 11.44 -3.74 -6.23
C ILE A 40 11.88 -2.49 -7.00
N VAL A 41 13.18 -2.19 -7.07
CA VAL A 41 13.75 -1.08 -7.85
C VAL A 41 14.82 -1.59 -8.82
N TYR A 42 15.10 -0.82 -9.87
CA TYR A 42 16.03 -1.17 -10.93
C TYR A 42 17.30 -0.28 -10.90
N PRO A 43 18.40 -0.69 -11.58
CA PRO A 43 19.62 0.12 -11.68
C PRO A 43 19.39 1.54 -12.22
N ASP A 44 20.36 2.41 -11.94
CA ASP A 44 20.35 3.85 -12.26
C ASP A 44 19.14 4.61 -11.69
N ASN A 45 18.79 4.33 -10.42
CA ASN A 45 17.70 4.98 -9.70
C ASN A 45 16.34 4.88 -10.41
N ARG A 46 16.13 3.81 -11.19
CA ARG A 46 14.86 3.56 -11.85
C ARG A 46 13.87 2.95 -10.88
N THR A 47 12.76 3.63 -10.71
CA THR A 47 11.61 3.12 -9.97
C THR A 47 10.90 1.99 -10.74
N SER A 48 9.98 1.29 -10.08
CA SER A 48 9.07 0.31 -10.69
C SER A 48 7.63 0.65 -10.35
N ILE A 49 6.69 0.16 -11.17
CA ILE A 49 5.26 0.26 -10.89
C ILE A 49 4.95 -0.21 -9.47
N ARG A 50 5.54 -1.34 -9.04
CA ARG A 50 5.34 -1.92 -7.70
C ARG A 50 5.81 -0.98 -6.58
N PHE A 51 6.94 -0.31 -6.78
CA PHE A 51 7.48 0.65 -5.82
C PHE A 51 6.62 1.92 -5.75
N GLU A 52 6.19 2.45 -6.89
CA GLU A 52 5.31 3.62 -6.96
C GLU A 52 3.95 3.34 -6.32
N THR A 53 3.33 2.19 -6.61
CA THR A 53 2.07 1.78 -5.98
C THR A 53 2.22 1.58 -4.46
N LEU A 54 3.36 1.04 -4.00
CA LEU A 54 3.65 0.96 -2.58
C LEU A 54 3.73 2.36 -1.95
N ARG A 55 4.44 3.29 -2.60
CA ARG A 55 4.61 4.66 -2.11
C ARG A 55 3.28 5.42 -2.08
N GLU A 56 2.45 5.27 -3.10
CA GLU A 56 1.09 5.82 -3.12
C GLU A 56 0.26 5.28 -1.96
N GLY A 57 0.31 3.97 -1.71
CA GLY A 57 -0.37 3.38 -0.56
C GLY A 57 0.13 3.88 0.79
N ILE A 58 1.42 4.23 0.92
CA ILE A 58 1.98 4.88 2.13
C ILE A 58 1.38 6.28 2.29
N GLN A 59 1.31 7.06 1.21
CA GLN A 59 0.72 8.39 1.25
C GLN A 59 -0.76 8.35 1.65
N ASP A 60 -1.53 7.38 1.16
CA ASP A 60 -2.93 7.21 1.55
C ASP A 60 -3.07 6.87 3.05
N ALA A 61 -2.20 6.01 3.59
CA ALA A 61 -2.19 5.71 5.02
C ALA A 61 -1.90 6.96 5.88
N GLU A 62 -0.98 7.82 5.43
CA GLU A 62 -0.72 9.10 6.10
C GLU A 62 -1.90 10.07 5.99
N LYS A 63 -2.58 10.15 4.84
CA LYS A 63 -3.81 10.94 4.70
C LYS A 63 -4.88 10.47 5.69
N ILE A 64 -5.11 9.16 5.79
CA ILE A 64 -6.06 8.57 6.75
C ILE A 64 -5.69 8.96 8.17
N ARG A 65 -4.41 8.85 8.55
CA ARG A 65 -3.93 9.24 9.89
C ARG A 65 -4.19 10.72 10.19
N VAL A 66 -3.90 11.60 9.24
CA VAL A 66 -4.15 13.05 9.36
C VAL A 66 -5.64 13.36 9.44
N LEU A 67 -6.46 12.75 8.57
CA LEU A 67 -7.92 12.92 8.58
C LEU A 67 -8.54 12.43 9.88
N ARG A 68 -8.13 11.27 10.41
CA ARG A 68 -8.58 10.79 11.73
C ARG A 68 -8.31 11.83 12.81
N ALA A 69 -7.08 12.35 12.88
CA ALA A 69 -6.69 13.34 13.87
C ALA A 69 -7.49 14.65 13.74
N ASP A 70 -7.70 15.12 12.50
CA ASP A 70 -8.45 16.35 12.23
C ASP A 70 -9.95 16.21 12.56
N LEU A 71 -10.57 15.11 12.14
CA LEU A 71 -11.99 14.83 12.42
C LEU A 71 -12.25 14.65 13.92
N THR A 72 -11.35 13.98 14.65
CA THR A 72 -11.43 13.89 16.11
C THR A 72 -11.32 15.27 16.76
N LYS A 73 -10.37 16.11 16.32
CA LYS A 73 -10.20 17.47 16.84
C LYS A 73 -11.42 18.36 16.60
N GLN A 74 -12.08 18.19 15.46
CA GLN A 74 -13.28 18.93 15.10
C GLN A 74 -14.59 18.31 15.64
N ASN A 75 -14.51 17.20 16.39
CA ASN A 75 -15.66 16.45 16.90
C ASN A 75 -16.66 16.02 15.80
N MET A 76 -16.16 15.73 14.60
CA MET A 76 -16.96 15.29 13.45
C MET A 76 -17.13 13.76 13.45
N LEU A 77 -17.82 13.23 14.46
CA LEU A 77 -17.90 11.79 14.73
C LEU A 77 -18.49 10.99 13.56
N ASP A 78 -19.56 11.45 12.93
CA ASP A 78 -20.18 10.75 11.79
C ASP A 78 -19.20 10.54 10.61
N LYS A 79 -18.36 11.54 10.33
CA LYS A 79 -17.35 11.45 9.27
C LYS A 79 -16.19 10.55 9.66
N LEU A 80 -15.81 10.57 10.94
CA LEU A 80 -14.76 9.70 11.49
C LEU A 80 -15.19 8.23 11.40
N ASP A 81 -16.45 7.95 11.77
CA ASP A 81 -17.03 6.61 11.70
C ASP A 81 -17.09 6.14 10.25
N HIS A 82 -17.57 6.99 9.33
CA HIS A 82 -17.59 6.66 7.90
C HIS A 82 -16.18 6.36 7.35
N LEU A 83 -15.18 7.18 7.68
CA LEU A 83 -13.79 6.93 7.29
C LEU A 83 -13.29 5.59 7.82
N ASN A 84 -13.59 5.28 9.08
CA ASN A 84 -13.18 4.02 9.72
C ASN A 84 -13.86 2.81 9.09
N GLU A 85 -15.15 2.91 8.73
CA GLU A 85 -15.87 1.86 7.99
C GLU A 85 -15.24 1.60 6.62
N VAL A 86 -14.88 2.65 5.88
CA VAL A 86 -14.18 2.52 4.58
C VAL A 86 -12.83 1.84 4.76
N VAL A 87 -12.04 2.27 5.74
CA VAL A 87 -10.71 1.69 6.02
C VAL A 87 -10.82 0.24 6.49
N ALA A 88 -11.82 -0.11 7.30
CA ALA A 88 -12.01 -1.47 7.82
C ALA A 88 -12.20 -2.52 6.72
N GLN A 89 -12.73 -2.14 5.55
CA GLN A 89 -12.88 -3.04 4.40
C GLN A 89 -11.54 -3.61 3.89
N PHE A 90 -10.43 -2.94 4.20
CA PHE A 90 -9.10 -3.36 3.79
C PHE A 90 -8.43 -4.29 4.81
N ASN A 91 -9.03 -4.58 5.97
CA ASN A 91 -8.50 -5.57 6.92
C ASN A 91 -8.87 -7.00 6.49
N VAL A 92 -8.36 -7.41 5.33
CA VAL A 92 -8.60 -8.71 4.70
C VAL A 92 -7.29 -9.38 4.31
N THR A 93 -7.18 -10.70 4.51
CA THR A 93 -5.96 -11.47 4.22
C THR A 93 -5.97 -12.12 2.83
N SER A 94 -7.13 -12.17 2.19
CA SER A 94 -7.31 -12.63 0.81
C SER A 94 -7.69 -11.47 -0.09
N LYS A 95 -7.28 -11.53 -1.37
CA LYS A 95 -7.60 -10.49 -2.36
C LYS A 95 -9.11 -10.55 -2.69
N PRO A 96 -9.88 -9.47 -2.44
CA PRO A 96 -11.28 -9.39 -2.87
C PRO A 96 -11.39 -9.39 -4.41
N GLU A 97 -12.48 -9.93 -4.95
CA GLU A 97 -12.71 -9.97 -6.41
C GLU A 97 -12.76 -8.55 -7.02
N ASN A 98 -13.38 -7.61 -6.31
CA ASN A 98 -13.57 -6.22 -6.74
C ASN A 98 -12.52 -5.25 -6.18
N PHE A 99 -11.34 -5.74 -5.79
CA PHE A 99 -10.31 -4.96 -5.10
C PHE A 99 -9.98 -3.62 -5.77
N GLU A 100 -9.80 -3.59 -7.10
CA GLU A 100 -9.44 -2.36 -7.81
C GLU A 100 -10.53 -1.29 -7.72
N LYS A 101 -11.81 -1.71 -7.81
CA LYS A 101 -12.94 -0.81 -7.64
C LYS A 101 -13.01 -0.32 -6.19
N MET A 102 -12.85 -1.22 -5.23
CA MET A 102 -12.86 -0.89 -3.80
C MET A 102 -11.76 0.14 -3.45
N LEU A 103 -10.54 -0.07 -3.95
CA LEU A 103 -9.42 0.84 -3.75
C LEU A 103 -9.69 2.21 -4.38
N ARG A 104 -10.20 2.25 -5.61
CA ARG A 104 -10.53 3.50 -6.29
C ARG A 104 -11.64 4.26 -5.56
N ASP A 105 -12.70 3.56 -5.17
CA ASP A 105 -13.84 4.16 -4.48
C ASP A 105 -13.39 4.72 -3.13
N ALA A 106 -12.55 4.01 -2.37
CA ALA A 106 -11.98 4.48 -1.11
C ALA A 106 -11.05 5.69 -1.29
N LYS A 107 -10.21 5.70 -2.31
CA LYS A 107 -9.35 6.85 -2.64
C LYS A 107 -10.15 8.12 -2.98
N ASN A 108 -11.34 7.99 -3.56
CA ASN A 108 -12.22 9.12 -3.86
C ASN A 108 -12.91 9.70 -2.61
N GLN A 109 -12.85 9.00 -1.46
CA GLN A 109 -13.41 9.44 -0.18
C GLN A 109 -12.35 10.12 0.72
N LEU A 110 -11.06 10.02 0.37
CA LEU A 110 -9.95 10.69 1.05
C LEU A 110 -9.76 12.12 0.52
#